data_AF-A0A2U3K187-F1
#
_entry.id   AF-A0A2U3K187-F1
#
_cell.length_a   1.000
_cell.length_b   1.000
_cell.length_c   1.000
_cell.angle_alpha   90.00
_cell.angle_beta   90.00
_cell.angle_gamma   90.00
#
_symmetry.space_group_name_H-M   'P 1'
#
loop_
_entity.id
_entity.type
_entity.pdbx_description
1 polymer ?
#
loop_
_entity_poly.entity_id
_entity_poly.type
_entity_poly.pdbx_seq_one_letter_code
_entity_poly.pdbx_strand_id
1 'polypeptide(L)'
;MKYFLLAVVLCMPAGAVDRPGTTFKIFQFPADRIPRIDGNPDDWKMVPDDYAIGMDQLVDDTHKDRKPDPKDLDVKVKVGWVKGLNRLYFLYEAYDNYWDFSRPGLHNDIFEVVVDGDLSGGPLIERFQPTKELSERDAHFSMHGVHAQNYHIMTPPLGKDWALAWGCNSYVKNLPYANAAYDYHFKPGESGKLILEFWITPFLLFARRTAAGGDPGGDPTHPRRWGPEIS
;
A
#
# COMPACT_ATOMS: atom_id res chain seq x y z
N MET A 1 -25.58 -53.23 5.28
CA MET A 1 -24.88 -52.17 6.03
C MET A 1 -24.33 -51.16 5.02
N LYS A 2 -24.88 -49.95 4.96
CA LYS A 2 -24.34 -48.84 4.15
C LYS A 2 -23.50 -47.97 5.09
N TYR A 3 -22.19 -47.92 4.88
CA TYR A 3 -21.30 -47.02 5.61
C TYR A 3 -21.43 -45.62 4.99
N PHE A 4 -21.91 -44.65 5.76
CA PHE A 4 -21.82 -43.23 5.42
C PHE A 4 -20.43 -42.75 5.85
N LEU A 5 -19.56 -42.41 4.90
CA LEU A 5 -18.34 -41.66 5.20
C LEU A 5 -18.72 -40.19 5.42
N LEU A 6 -18.54 -39.71 6.65
CA LEU A 6 -18.62 -38.30 6.98
C LEU A 6 -17.27 -37.65 6.64
N ALA A 7 -17.20 -36.88 5.55
CA ALA A 7 -16.02 -36.10 5.22
C ALA A 7 -15.96 -34.87 6.15
N VAL A 8 -15.04 -34.89 7.11
CA VAL A 8 -14.71 -33.71 7.92
C VAL A 8 -13.80 -32.82 7.07
N VAL A 9 -14.35 -31.71 6.58
CA VAL A 9 -13.55 -30.64 5.97
C VAL A 9 -12.86 -29.90 7.11
N LEU A 10 -11.58 -30.18 7.31
CA LEU A 10 -10.70 -29.35 8.13
C LEU A 10 -10.51 -28.01 7.39
N CYS A 11 -11.21 -26.96 7.84
CA CYS A 11 -10.86 -25.59 7.49
C CYS A 11 -9.47 -25.29 8.05
N MET A 12 -8.44 -25.42 7.21
CA MET A 12 -7.15 -24.83 7.52
C MET A 12 -7.33 -23.30 7.56
N PRO A 13 -6.86 -22.61 8.62
CA PRO A 13 -6.87 -21.16 8.62
C PRO A 13 -6.02 -20.66 7.46
N ALA A 14 -6.62 -19.87 6.57
CA ALA A 14 -5.91 -19.20 5.51
C ALA A 14 -4.94 -18.20 6.14
N GLY A 15 -3.63 -18.46 6.04
CA GLY A 15 -2.59 -17.52 6.44
C GLY A 15 -2.39 -16.43 5.41
N ALA A 16 -3.43 -15.63 5.15
CA ALA A 16 -3.44 -14.54 4.17
C ALA A 16 -3.20 -13.15 4.80
N VAL A 17 -3.01 -13.08 6.13
CA VAL A 17 -2.91 -11.84 6.87
C VAL A 17 -1.48 -11.64 7.35
N ASP A 18 -0.93 -10.48 7.03
CA ASP A 18 0.43 -10.11 7.40
C ASP A 18 0.72 -10.06 8.88
N ARG A 19 -0.23 -9.45 9.59
CA ARG A 19 -0.11 -9.18 11.01
C ARG A 19 -1.24 -9.94 11.69
N PRO A 20 -1.13 -11.29 11.83
CA PRO A 20 -2.16 -12.08 12.48
C PRO A 20 -2.52 -11.47 13.85
N GLY A 21 -3.82 -11.26 14.08
CA GLY A 21 -4.32 -10.67 15.32
C GLY A 21 -4.25 -9.14 15.39
N THR A 22 -3.77 -8.45 14.36
CA THR A 22 -3.85 -6.99 14.24
C THR A 22 -5.07 -6.60 13.40
N THR A 23 -5.80 -5.58 13.82
CA THR A 23 -6.92 -5.03 13.06
C THR A 23 -6.87 -3.51 13.15
N PHE A 24 -6.71 -2.87 12.00
CA PHE A 24 -6.80 -1.41 11.89
C PHE A 24 -8.25 -1.00 11.65
N LYS A 25 -8.69 0.06 12.34
CA LYS A 25 -10.03 0.60 12.17
C LYS A 25 -10.06 1.49 10.92
N ILE A 26 -11.07 1.29 10.08
CA ILE A 26 -11.35 2.17 8.94
C ILE A 26 -12.70 2.85 9.15
N PHE A 27 -12.77 4.16 8.94
CA PHE A 27 -13.95 4.96 9.24
C PHE A 27 -14.98 4.91 8.11
N GLN A 28 -16.25 4.65 8.41
CA GLN A 28 -17.31 4.78 7.41
C GLN A 28 -17.87 6.21 7.43
N PHE A 29 -17.55 6.99 6.41
CA PHE A 29 -18.13 8.32 6.21
C PHE A 29 -19.62 8.21 5.81
N PRO A 30 -20.48 9.11 6.30
CA PRO A 30 -21.85 9.21 5.79
C PRO A 30 -21.85 9.81 4.37
N ALA A 31 -22.88 9.48 3.59
CA ALA A 31 -22.94 9.84 2.17
C ALA A 31 -22.96 11.36 1.88
N ASP A 32 -23.30 12.18 2.88
CA ASP A 32 -23.33 13.65 2.82
C ASP A 32 -22.07 14.32 3.43
N ARG A 33 -21.06 13.52 3.79
CA ARG A 33 -19.74 13.96 4.29
C ARG A 33 -18.61 13.14 3.65
N ILE A 34 -18.70 12.94 2.34
CA ILE A 34 -17.60 12.32 1.59
C ILE A 34 -16.39 13.26 1.66
N PRO A 35 -15.21 12.79 2.11
CA PRO A 35 -14.03 13.64 2.21
C PRO A 35 -13.61 14.11 0.81
N ARG A 36 -13.30 15.39 0.70
CA ARG A 36 -12.77 15.99 -0.53
C ARG A 36 -11.28 15.69 -0.62
N ILE A 37 -10.76 15.74 -1.84
CA ILE A 37 -9.33 15.59 -2.09
C ILE A 37 -8.83 16.95 -2.52
N ASP A 38 -8.52 17.79 -1.54
CA ASP A 38 -8.06 19.17 -1.76
C ASP A 38 -6.85 19.56 -0.90
N GLY A 39 -6.32 18.62 -0.10
CA GLY A 39 -5.15 18.83 0.75
C GLY A 39 -5.51 19.44 2.11
N ASN A 40 -6.80 19.67 2.39
CA ASN A 40 -7.27 20.18 3.67
C ASN A 40 -7.90 19.06 4.51
N PRO A 41 -7.31 18.69 5.66
CA PRO A 41 -7.79 17.57 6.47
C PRO A 41 -9.07 17.88 7.27
N ASP A 42 -9.71 19.04 7.09
CA ASP A 42 -10.89 19.46 7.86
C ASP A 42 -12.04 18.45 7.83
N ASP A 43 -12.26 17.78 6.69
CA ASP A 43 -13.31 16.76 6.52
C ASP A 43 -13.07 15.54 7.45
N TRP A 44 -11.82 15.32 7.87
CA TRP A 44 -11.41 14.19 8.72
C TRP A 44 -11.51 14.47 10.21
N LYS A 45 -11.85 15.69 10.64
CA LYS A 45 -12.02 16.04 12.07
C LYS A 45 -13.10 15.20 12.77
N MET A 46 -14.06 14.66 12.01
CA MET A 46 -15.07 13.76 12.54
C MET A 46 -14.56 12.34 12.83
N VAL A 47 -13.39 11.97 12.27
CA VAL A 47 -12.77 10.66 12.45
C VAL A 47 -11.99 10.66 13.76
N PRO A 48 -12.38 9.86 14.77
CA PRO A 48 -11.70 9.85 16.06
C PRO A 48 -10.23 9.42 15.94
N ASP A 49 -9.40 9.83 16.90
CA ASP A 49 -7.96 9.55 16.85
C ASP A 49 -7.60 8.08 17.06
N ASP A 50 -8.49 7.25 17.61
CA ASP A 50 -8.29 5.80 17.73
C ASP A 50 -8.43 5.04 16.39
N TYR A 51 -8.80 5.74 15.30
CA TYR A 51 -8.71 5.26 13.92
C TYR A 51 -7.37 5.58 13.26
N ALA A 52 -6.50 6.33 13.93
CA ALA A 52 -5.22 6.70 13.38
C ALA A 52 -4.20 5.57 13.53
N ILE A 53 -3.53 5.26 12.43
CA ILE A 53 -2.38 4.37 12.38
C ILE A 53 -1.15 5.27 12.49
N GLY A 54 -0.45 5.19 13.62
CA GLY A 54 0.71 6.03 13.93
C GLY A 54 2.03 5.28 13.79
N MET A 55 3.12 6.00 14.06
CA MET A 55 4.49 5.46 14.06
C MET A 55 4.68 4.23 14.95
N ASP A 56 3.89 4.09 16.02
CA ASP A 56 3.93 2.93 16.92
C ASP A 56 3.46 1.63 16.25
N GLN A 57 2.73 1.76 15.14
CA GLN A 57 2.19 0.67 14.35
C GLN A 57 2.93 0.50 13.02
N LEU A 58 3.86 1.39 12.66
CA LEU A 58 4.70 1.29 11.46
C LEU A 58 6.03 0.59 11.79
N VAL A 59 6.61 -0.11 10.82
CA VAL A 59 7.86 -0.89 11.00
C VAL A 59 8.93 -0.38 10.03
N ASP A 60 10.13 -0.22 10.58
CA ASP A 60 11.35 0.15 9.85
C ASP A 60 11.99 -1.14 9.28
N ASP A 61 11.83 -1.42 7.98
CA ASP A 61 12.23 -2.71 7.38
C ASP A 61 13.76 -2.98 7.32
N THR A 62 14.57 -1.93 7.25
CA THR A 62 16.04 -1.98 7.08
C THR A 62 16.78 -1.85 8.42
N HIS A 63 16.14 -1.28 9.45
CA HIS A 63 16.65 -1.21 10.83
C HIS A 63 15.55 -1.56 11.83
N LYS A 64 15.14 -2.84 11.84
CA LYS A 64 14.05 -3.36 12.69
C LYS A 64 14.20 -3.09 14.20
N ASP A 65 15.40 -2.75 14.67
CA ASP A 65 15.71 -2.42 16.07
C ASP A 65 15.63 -0.91 16.39
N ARG A 66 15.50 -0.05 15.37
CA ARG A 66 15.42 1.40 15.54
C ARG A 66 14.03 1.77 16.06
N LYS A 67 13.98 2.47 17.19
CA LYS A 67 12.72 3.02 17.70
C LYS A 67 12.35 4.26 16.89
N PRO A 68 11.07 4.42 16.51
CA PRO A 68 10.58 5.67 15.94
C PRO A 68 10.90 6.86 16.84
N ASP A 69 11.46 7.93 16.26
CA ASP A 69 11.62 9.22 16.92
C ASP A 69 10.71 10.24 16.23
N PRO A 70 9.62 10.70 16.87
CA PRO A 70 8.72 11.71 16.29
C PRO A 70 9.39 13.05 15.94
N LYS A 71 10.60 13.31 16.44
CA LYS A 71 11.39 14.49 16.03
C LYS A 71 12.15 14.28 14.72
N ASP A 72 12.33 13.03 14.32
CA ASP A 72 12.90 12.63 13.04
C ASP A 72 11.77 12.49 12.02
N LEU A 73 10.83 11.58 12.29
CA LEU A 73 9.67 11.28 11.45
C LEU A 73 8.45 10.99 12.34
N ASP A 74 7.35 11.69 12.09
CA ASP A 74 6.07 11.47 12.75
C ASP A 74 4.96 11.36 11.70
N VAL A 75 4.46 10.14 11.50
CA VAL A 75 3.44 9.79 10.52
C VAL A 75 2.15 9.39 11.23
N LYS A 76 1.03 9.88 10.70
CA LYS A 76 -0.32 9.52 11.08
C LYS A 76 -1.16 9.27 9.84
N VAL A 77 -1.77 8.10 9.76
CA VAL A 77 -2.65 7.72 8.66
C VAL A 77 -4.06 7.46 9.17
N LYS A 78 -5.07 8.04 8.53
CA LYS A 78 -6.48 7.68 8.70
C LYS A 78 -7.02 7.14 7.38
N VAL A 79 -7.83 6.09 7.48
CA VAL A 79 -8.45 5.44 6.31
C VAL A 79 -9.96 5.46 6.48
N GLY A 80 -10.68 5.75 5.40
CA GLY A 80 -12.12 5.71 5.40
C GLY A 80 -12.73 5.21 4.11
N TRP A 81 -14.03 4.94 4.15
CA TRP A 81 -14.81 4.46 3.03
C TRP A 81 -16.23 5.02 3.10
N VAL A 82 -16.95 4.95 1.98
CA VAL A 82 -18.33 5.43 1.88
C VAL A 82 -19.20 4.30 1.35
N LYS A 83 -20.28 3.98 2.05
CA LYS A 83 -21.21 2.94 1.61
C LYS A 83 -21.79 3.29 0.23
N GLY A 84 -21.64 2.37 -0.72
CA GLY A 84 -22.12 2.53 -2.09
C GLY A 84 -21.10 3.14 -3.05
N LEU A 85 -19.88 3.49 -2.60
CA LEU A 85 -18.76 3.90 -3.45
C LEU A 85 -17.62 2.89 -3.36
N ASN A 86 -17.07 2.50 -4.50
CA ASN A 86 -15.89 1.65 -4.55
C ASN A 86 -14.60 2.48 -4.38
N ARG A 87 -14.42 3.09 -3.22
CA ARG A 87 -13.29 3.98 -2.90
C ARG A 87 -12.83 3.80 -1.46
N LEU A 88 -11.52 3.65 -1.31
CA LEU A 88 -10.84 3.86 -0.03
C LEU A 88 -10.21 5.24 -0.05
N TYR A 89 -10.51 6.04 0.97
CA TYR A 89 -10.00 7.38 1.19
C TYR A 89 -8.91 7.31 2.25
N PHE A 90 -7.89 8.14 2.07
CA PHE A 90 -6.72 8.18 2.94
C PHE A 90 -6.40 9.63 3.25
N LEU A 91 -6.13 9.88 4.53
CA LEU A 91 -5.45 11.07 5.01
C LEU A 91 -4.09 10.61 5.56
N TYR A 92 -3.03 11.12 4.96
CA TYR A 92 -1.66 10.96 5.39
C TYR A 92 -1.16 12.30 5.89
N GLU A 93 -0.84 12.38 7.18
CA GLU A 93 -0.21 13.53 7.82
C GLU A 93 1.19 13.10 8.27
N ALA A 94 2.21 13.81 7.82
CA ALA A 94 3.57 13.52 8.21
C ALA A 94 4.38 14.77 8.52
N TYR A 95 5.19 14.68 9.55
CA TYR A 95 6.32 15.58 9.78
C TYR A 95 7.61 14.80 9.53
N ASP A 96 8.54 15.44 8.82
CA ASP A 96 9.92 14.97 8.67
C ASP A 96 10.88 16.12 8.97
N ASN A 97 12.02 15.82 9.58
CA ASN A 97 13.11 16.77 9.78
C ASN A 97 13.93 17.01 8.50
N TYR A 98 13.81 16.13 7.51
CA TYR A 98 14.51 16.22 6.23
C TYR A 98 13.73 15.48 5.13
N TRP A 99 13.12 16.23 4.22
CA TRP A 99 12.42 15.65 3.08
C TRP A 99 13.33 15.44 1.85
N ASP A 100 13.61 14.19 1.45
CA ASP A 100 14.30 13.84 0.21
C ASP A 100 13.33 13.56 -0.94
N PHE A 101 13.18 14.52 -1.85
CA PHE A 101 12.33 14.34 -3.05
C PHE A 101 12.88 15.03 -4.29
N SER A 102 14.14 15.44 -4.24
CA SER A 102 14.81 16.23 -5.30
C SER A 102 15.13 15.42 -6.55
N ARG A 103 15.24 14.09 -6.43
CA ARG A 103 15.71 13.23 -7.51
C ARG A 103 14.56 12.80 -8.42
N PRO A 104 14.79 12.66 -9.74
CA PRO A 104 13.76 12.20 -10.68
C PRO A 104 13.48 10.69 -10.57
N GLY A 105 14.38 9.92 -9.96
CA GLY A 105 14.23 8.48 -9.76
C GLY A 105 13.39 8.11 -8.54
N LEU A 106 13.45 6.83 -8.14
CA LEU A 106 12.73 6.28 -6.98
C LEU A 106 13.46 6.46 -5.64
N HIS A 107 14.55 7.22 -5.62
CA HIS A 107 15.26 7.58 -4.40
C HIS A 107 14.65 8.87 -3.84
N ASN A 108 13.51 8.72 -3.19
CA ASN A 108 12.78 9.77 -2.48
C ASN A 108 12.11 9.18 -1.24
N ASP A 109 11.65 10.02 -0.34
CA ASP A 109 10.67 9.64 0.67
C ASP A 109 9.37 9.26 -0.01
N ILE A 110 8.86 8.09 0.39
CA ILE A 110 7.67 7.48 -0.17
C ILE A 110 6.79 6.95 0.95
N PHE A 111 5.49 6.98 0.69
CA PHE A 111 4.49 6.26 1.46
C PHE A 111 3.97 5.08 0.62
N GLU A 112 4.06 3.86 1.13
CA GLU A 112 3.61 2.66 0.42
C GLU A 112 2.25 2.19 0.95
N VAL A 113 1.34 1.91 0.02
CA VAL A 113 0.02 1.34 0.32
C VAL A 113 -0.19 0.09 -0.51
N VAL A 114 -0.48 -1.01 0.19
CA VAL A 114 -0.84 -2.29 -0.41
C VAL A 114 -2.29 -2.63 -0.03
N VAL A 115 -3.12 -2.92 -1.04
CA VAL A 115 -4.52 -3.32 -0.84
C VAL A 115 -4.77 -4.67 -1.52
N ASP A 116 -4.97 -5.70 -0.71
CA ASP A 116 -5.49 -7.01 -1.10
C ASP A 116 -7.00 -7.04 -0.79
N GLY A 117 -7.84 -6.83 -1.80
CA GLY A 117 -9.28 -6.65 -1.63
C GLY A 117 -10.07 -7.94 -1.41
N ASP A 118 -9.54 -9.10 -1.84
CA ASP A 118 -10.15 -10.42 -1.64
C ASP A 118 -9.41 -11.28 -0.61
N LEU A 119 -8.35 -10.75 0.02
CA LEU A 119 -7.50 -11.46 0.97
C LEU A 119 -6.91 -12.73 0.31
N SER A 120 -6.46 -12.61 -0.93
CA SER A 120 -5.85 -13.72 -1.66
C SER A 120 -4.52 -14.18 -1.05
N GLY A 121 -3.77 -13.28 -0.39
CA GLY A 121 -2.57 -13.61 0.38
C GLY A 121 -1.40 -14.16 -0.45
N GLY A 122 -1.34 -13.84 -1.75
CA GLY A 122 -0.28 -14.29 -2.65
C GLY A 122 0.96 -13.39 -2.67
N PRO A 123 2.07 -13.84 -3.28
CA PRO A 123 3.32 -13.08 -3.32
C PRO A 123 3.15 -11.77 -4.09
N LEU A 124 3.56 -10.66 -3.46
CA LEU A 124 3.46 -9.31 -4.04
C LEU A 124 4.55 -9.01 -5.06
N ILE A 125 5.70 -9.70 -4.95
CA ILE A 125 6.89 -9.47 -5.78
C ILE A 125 7.54 -10.81 -6.18
N GLU A 126 8.25 -10.80 -7.31
CA GLU A 126 8.87 -11.97 -7.93
C GLU A 126 9.94 -12.65 -7.06
N ARG A 127 10.45 -11.97 -6.02
CA ARG A 127 11.46 -12.53 -5.11
C ARG A 127 10.86 -13.53 -4.13
N PHE A 128 9.57 -13.43 -3.85
CA PHE A 128 8.87 -14.27 -2.88
C PHE A 128 8.12 -15.42 -3.56
N GLN A 129 8.57 -15.89 -4.73
CA GLN A 129 7.92 -17.03 -5.37
C GLN A 129 7.94 -18.25 -4.44
N PRO A 130 6.80 -18.93 -4.25
CA PRO A 130 6.74 -20.11 -3.40
C PRO A 130 7.58 -21.28 -3.95
N THR A 131 7.60 -21.47 -5.28
CA THR A 131 8.21 -22.65 -5.92
C THR A 131 9.45 -22.33 -6.76
N LYS A 132 9.74 -21.05 -7.03
CA LYS A 132 10.81 -20.57 -7.95
C LYS A 132 10.78 -21.23 -9.35
N GLU A 133 9.62 -21.72 -9.78
CA GLU A 133 9.45 -22.39 -11.07
C GLU A 133 9.33 -21.42 -12.25
N LEU A 134 9.08 -20.14 -12.00
CA LEU A 134 8.96 -19.12 -13.03
C LEU A 134 10.29 -18.42 -13.26
N SER A 135 10.56 -18.08 -14.53
CA SER A 135 11.57 -17.08 -14.85
C SER A 135 11.26 -15.76 -14.13
N GLU A 136 12.28 -14.96 -13.82
CA GLU A 136 12.07 -13.65 -13.15
C GLU A 136 11.08 -12.76 -13.92
N ARG A 137 11.14 -12.80 -15.25
CA ARG A 137 10.20 -12.07 -16.11
C ARG A 137 8.77 -12.58 -15.95
N ASP A 138 8.56 -13.88 -16.01
CA ASP A 138 7.21 -14.45 -15.89
C ASP A 138 6.65 -14.24 -14.49
N ALA A 139 7.49 -14.34 -13.46
CA ALA A 139 7.13 -14.04 -12.10
C ALA A 139 6.79 -12.56 -11.90
N HIS A 140 7.58 -11.65 -12.48
CA HIS A 140 7.28 -10.22 -12.46
C HIS A 140 5.87 -9.93 -13.01
N PHE A 141 5.55 -10.44 -14.20
CA PHE A 141 4.23 -10.20 -14.80
C PHE A 141 3.07 -10.97 -14.16
N SER A 142 3.34 -12.08 -13.46
CA SER A 142 2.30 -12.89 -12.81
C SER A 142 2.06 -12.55 -11.35
N MET A 143 2.93 -11.76 -10.72
CA MET A 143 2.84 -11.43 -9.28
C MET A 143 2.62 -9.94 -9.03
N HIS A 144 3.28 -9.06 -9.80
CA HIS A 144 3.17 -7.60 -9.56
C HIS A 144 1.77 -7.09 -9.87
N GLY A 145 1.09 -6.57 -8.86
CA GLY A 145 -0.25 -6.01 -9.00
C GLY A 145 -1.35 -7.07 -9.18
N VAL A 146 -1.05 -8.36 -9.01
CA VAL A 146 -2.02 -9.45 -9.20
C VAL A 146 -2.81 -9.74 -7.94
N HIS A 147 -2.10 -9.99 -6.84
CA HIS A 147 -2.73 -10.34 -5.56
C HIS A 147 -3.20 -9.11 -4.77
N ALA A 148 -2.48 -8.00 -4.93
CA ALA A 148 -2.80 -6.75 -4.29
C ALA A 148 -2.41 -5.59 -5.20
N GLN A 149 -3.10 -4.47 -5.05
CA GLN A 149 -2.66 -3.21 -5.63
C GLN A 149 -1.58 -2.61 -4.72
N ASN A 150 -0.39 -2.38 -5.26
CA ASN A 150 0.71 -1.74 -4.54
C ASN A 150 0.97 -0.35 -5.14
N TYR A 151 0.87 0.68 -4.31
CA TYR A 151 1.14 2.08 -4.65
C TYR A 151 2.33 2.60 -3.86
N HIS A 152 3.38 3.02 -4.57
CA HIS A 152 4.46 3.81 -4.01
C HIS A 152 4.13 5.29 -4.24
N ILE A 153 3.67 5.97 -3.20
CA ILE A 153 3.19 7.36 -3.25
C ILE A 153 4.35 8.29 -2.89
N MET A 154 4.58 9.31 -3.71
CA MET A 154 5.65 10.28 -3.51
C MET A 154 5.25 11.32 -2.47
N THR A 155 6.15 11.70 -1.56
CA THR A 155 5.86 12.66 -0.49
C THR A 155 6.91 13.77 -0.43
N PRO A 156 6.76 14.89 -1.19
CA PRO A 156 5.84 15.17 -2.30
C PRO A 156 6.40 14.80 -3.69
N PRO A 157 5.59 14.84 -4.77
CA PRO A 157 6.02 14.39 -6.10
C PRO A 157 6.93 15.34 -6.89
N LEU A 158 7.01 16.64 -6.59
CA LEU A 158 7.86 17.62 -7.30
C LEU A 158 7.96 17.42 -8.83
N GLY A 159 6.85 17.60 -9.54
CA GLY A 159 6.79 17.48 -11.00
C GLY A 159 6.84 16.04 -11.54
N LYS A 160 6.90 15.03 -10.67
CA LYS A 160 6.71 13.61 -10.99
C LYS A 160 5.21 13.25 -10.89
N ASP A 161 4.87 12.04 -11.33
CA ASP A 161 3.59 11.43 -10.96
C ASP A 161 3.50 11.30 -9.44
N TRP A 162 2.28 11.47 -8.90
CA TRP A 162 2.03 11.37 -7.46
C TRP A 162 2.28 9.97 -6.91
N ALA A 163 2.10 8.93 -7.73
CA ALA A 163 2.36 7.55 -7.35
C ALA A 163 2.96 6.73 -8.49
N LEU A 164 3.67 5.67 -8.11
CA LEU A 164 3.96 4.51 -8.96
C LEU A 164 3.05 3.37 -8.51
N ALA A 165 2.09 2.98 -9.34
CA ALA A 165 1.35 1.73 -9.14
C ALA A 165 2.19 0.58 -9.71
N TRP A 166 2.61 -0.36 -8.86
CA TRP A 166 3.35 -1.55 -9.25
C TRP A 166 2.44 -2.52 -10.02
N GLY A 167 2.97 -3.12 -11.08
CA GLY A 167 2.25 -4.00 -11.99
C GLY A 167 1.96 -3.37 -13.36
N CYS A 168 1.21 -4.10 -14.18
CA CYS A 168 0.88 -3.68 -15.55
C CYS A 168 -0.28 -2.67 -15.64
N ASN A 169 -0.92 -2.37 -14.51
CA ASN A 169 -2.12 -1.54 -14.38
C ASN A 169 -1.80 -0.10 -13.96
N SER A 170 -0.74 0.51 -14.49
CA SER A 170 -0.29 1.85 -14.08
C SER A 170 -1.33 2.98 -14.21
N TYR A 171 -2.40 2.77 -14.98
CA TYR A 171 -3.51 3.72 -15.16
C TYR A 171 -4.41 3.87 -13.91
N VAL A 172 -4.37 2.94 -12.96
CA VAL A 172 -5.25 2.94 -11.76
C VAL A 172 -5.00 4.10 -10.80
N LYS A 173 -3.86 4.79 -10.94
CA LYS A 173 -3.50 5.99 -10.18
C LYS A 173 -4.08 7.28 -10.75
N ASN A 174 -4.83 7.23 -11.86
CA ASN A 174 -5.44 8.39 -12.50
C ASN A 174 -6.96 8.36 -12.37
N LEU A 175 -7.62 9.50 -12.61
CA LEU A 175 -9.07 9.53 -12.77
C LEU A 175 -9.48 8.59 -13.92
N PRO A 176 -10.58 7.83 -13.78
CA PRO A 176 -11.58 7.89 -12.71
C PRO A 176 -11.32 6.92 -11.53
N TYR A 177 -10.12 6.39 -11.39
CA TYR A 177 -9.79 5.31 -10.45
C TYR A 177 -9.06 5.75 -9.18
N ALA A 178 -8.37 6.90 -9.24
CA ALA A 178 -7.76 7.52 -8.08
C ALA A 178 -7.68 9.05 -8.25
N ASN A 179 -7.47 9.75 -7.14
CA ASN A 179 -7.14 11.17 -7.11
C ASN A 179 -6.31 11.47 -5.87
N ALA A 180 -5.43 12.47 -5.93
CA ALA A 180 -4.59 12.90 -4.82
C ALA A 180 -4.43 14.42 -4.78
N ALA A 181 -4.27 14.97 -3.59
CA ALA A 181 -3.96 16.38 -3.33
C ALA A 181 -2.99 16.49 -2.16
N TYR A 182 -2.13 17.50 -2.21
CA TYR A 182 -1.08 17.74 -1.22
C TYR A 182 -1.18 19.16 -0.70
N ASP A 183 -0.89 19.34 0.59
CA ASP A 183 -0.59 20.63 1.20
C ASP A 183 0.75 20.54 1.93
N TYR A 184 1.70 21.38 1.52
CA TYR A 184 3.04 21.46 2.10
C TYR A 184 3.74 22.77 1.74
N HIS A 185 4.65 23.23 2.60
CA HIS A 185 5.34 24.51 2.46
C HIS A 185 6.84 24.40 2.77
N PHE A 186 7.53 23.48 2.09
CA PHE A 186 8.97 23.25 2.23
C PHE A 186 9.60 22.85 0.89
N LYS A 187 10.93 22.94 0.81
CA LYS A 187 11.77 22.52 -0.33
C LYS A 187 12.52 21.22 -0.02
N PRO A 188 13.12 20.57 -1.03
CA PRO A 188 13.96 19.39 -0.78
C PRO A 188 15.06 19.69 0.24
N GLY A 189 15.21 18.80 1.22
CA GLY A 189 16.16 18.87 2.32
C GLY A 189 15.78 19.78 3.48
N GLU A 190 14.59 20.40 3.44
CA GLU A 190 14.04 21.16 4.57
C GLU A 190 13.14 20.25 5.44
N SER A 191 13.02 20.60 6.72
CA SER A 191 12.02 20.01 7.61
C SER A 191 10.63 20.60 7.33
N GLY A 192 9.57 19.83 7.52
CA GLY A 192 8.23 20.38 7.37
C GLY A 192 7.12 19.36 7.56
N LYS A 193 5.88 19.87 7.56
CA LYS A 193 4.68 19.04 7.56
C LYS A 193 4.12 18.90 6.15
N LEU A 194 3.75 17.68 5.81
CA LEU A 194 3.06 17.32 4.58
C LEU A 194 1.71 16.72 4.95
N ILE A 195 0.66 17.25 4.31
CA ILE A 195 -0.67 16.64 4.29
C ILE A 195 -0.90 16.11 2.89
N LEU A 196 -1.35 14.87 2.82
CA LEU A 196 -1.73 14.20 1.60
C LEU A 196 -3.11 13.58 1.80
N GLU A 197 -4.04 13.97 0.94
CA GLU A 197 -5.33 13.30 0.79
C GLU A 197 -5.37 12.57 -0.54
N PHE A 198 -5.85 11.33 -0.52
CA PHE A 198 -6.10 10.62 -1.77
C PHE A 198 -7.21 9.59 -1.61
N TRP A 199 -7.73 9.12 -2.73
CA TRP A 199 -8.49 7.88 -2.76
C TRP A 199 -8.04 6.99 -3.90
N ILE A 200 -8.22 5.70 -3.71
CA ILE A 200 -8.02 4.67 -4.73
C ILE A 200 -9.27 3.81 -4.85
N THR A 201 -9.48 3.25 -6.03
CA THR A 201 -10.47 2.22 -6.29
C THR A 201 -9.86 0.85 -6.00
N PRO A 202 -10.40 0.08 -5.05
CA PRO A 202 -10.03 -1.31 -4.88
C PRO A 202 -10.46 -2.15 -6.09
N PHE A 203 -9.56 -2.97 -6.63
CA PHE A 203 -9.82 -3.92 -7.70
C PHE A 203 -9.58 -5.36 -7.23
N LEU A 204 -10.40 -6.26 -7.78
CA LEU A 204 -10.12 -7.69 -7.78
C LEU A 204 -9.38 -8.02 -9.08
N LEU A 205 -8.06 -8.18 -9.01
CA LEU A 205 -7.27 -8.54 -10.18
C LEU A 205 -7.18 -10.06 -10.26
N PHE A 206 -8.16 -10.69 -10.91
CA PHE A 206 -8.13 -12.12 -11.21
C PHE A 206 -6.95 -12.44 -12.16
N ALA A 207 -5.80 -12.88 -11.65
CA ALA A 207 -4.85 -13.64 -12.46
C ALA A 207 -5.21 -15.12 -12.40
N ARG A 208 -6.15 -15.55 -13.24
CA ARG A 208 -6.21 -16.96 -13.60
C ARG A 208 -5.02 -17.26 -14.51
N ARG A 209 -3.98 -17.87 -13.94
CA ARG A 209 -2.83 -18.41 -14.68
C ARG A 209 -3.32 -19.52 -15.62
N THR A 210 -3.43 -19.24 -16.93
CA THR A 210 -3.28 -20.29 -17.95
C THR A 210 -1.78 -20.56 -18.06
N ALA A 211 -1.34 -21.71 -17.55
CA ALA A 211 0.06 -22.11 -17.60
C ALA A 211 0.53 -22.30 -19.06
N ALA A 212 1.58 -21.57 -19.45
CA ALA A 212 2.49 -21.88 -20.54
C ALA A 212 3.87 -21.30 -20.16
N GLY A 213 4.91 -22.13 -20.22
CA GLY A 213 6.16 -21.93 -19.48
C GLY A 213 7.36 -21.35 -20.25
N GLY A 214 8.48 -21.24 -19.53
CA GLY A 214 9.83 -21.53 -20.02
C GLY A 214 10.90 -20.43 -19.91
N ASP A 215 11.70 -20.51 -18.83
CA ASP A 215 13.18 -20.41 -18.76
C ASP A 215 13.94 -19.08 -19.11
N PRO A 216 15.21 -18.86 -18.68
CA PRO A 216 15.57 -17.77 -17.77
C PRO A 216 16.82 -16.96 -18.22
N GLY A 217 17.25 -15.96 -17.44
CA GLY A 217 18.63 -15.46 -17.54
C GLY A 217 18.89 -14.07 -16.97
N GLY A 218 19.75 -14.02 -15.95
CA GLY A 218 20.79 -12.97 -15.81
C GLY A 218 20.76 -12.03 -14.59
N ASP A 219 21.40 -12.48 -13.49
CA ASP A 219 22.36 -11.84 -12.52
C ASP A 219 22.49 -10.28 -12.39
N PRO A 220 22.86 -9.71 -11.20
CA PRO A 220 22.13 -8.61 -10.58
C PRO A 220 23.04 -7.37 -10.40
N THR A 221 22.51 -6.27 -9.87
CA THR A 221 23.22 -5.43 -8.87
C THR A 221 22.34 -4.24 -8.43
N HIS A 222 22.43 -3.92 -7.12
CA HIS A 222 21.99 -2.69 -6.41
C HIS A 222 20.56 -2.60 -5.81
N PRO A 223 20.26 -1.65 -4.89
CA PRO A 223 20.46 -1.72 -3.43
C PRO A 223 19.15 -1.48 -2.63
N ARG A 224 19.25 -1.50 -1.29
CA ARG A 224 18.20 -1.47 -0.25
C ARG A 224 17.17 -0.31 -0.37
N ARG A 225 15.90 -0.57 -0.03
CA ARG A 225 14.76 0.35 0.08
C ARG A 225 13.98 0.11 1.37
N TRP A 226 13.35 1.18 1.84
CA TRP A 226 12.44 1.22 2.97
C TRP A 226 10.99 1.27 2.51
N GLY A 227 10.16 0.42 3.10
CA GLY A 227 8.71 0.46 3.07
C GLY A 227 8.16 -0.36 4.23
N PRO A 228 6.89 -0.18 4.64
CA PRO A 228 6.25 -1.16 5.50
C PRO A 228 6.29 -2.53 4.80
N GLU A 229 7.01 -3.51 5.36
CA GLU A 229 6.77 -4.91 5.03
C GLU A 229 5.35 -5.22 5.49
N ILE A 230 4.41 -5.13 4.54
CA ILE A 230 3.04 -5.63 4.67
C ILE A 230 3.05 -7.03 4.01
N SER A 231 3.39 -8.06 4.77
CA SER A 231 3.45 -9.49 4.39
C SER A 231 2.41 -10.43 5.01
#